data_AF-A0A8H3KPV9-F1
#
_entry.id   AF-A0A8H3KPV9-F1
#
_cell.length_a   1.000
_cell.length_b   1.000
_cell.length_c   1.000
_cell.angle_alpha   90.00
_cell.angle_beta   90.00
_cell.angle_gamma   90.00
#
_symmetry.space_group_name_H-M   'P 1'
#
loop_
_entity.id
_entity.type
_entity.pdbx_description
1 polymer ?
#
loop_
_entity_poly.entity_id
_entity_poly.type
_entity_poly.pdbx_seq_one_letter_code
_entity_poly.pdbx_strand_id
1 'polypeptide(L)' 'MYLNGKDTLISIKTGRGKILCYVIYTLIFEGITIVVSPLKALMEDQKRELIQLGIPYVSIYANTIQGRSE' A
#
# COMPACT_ATOMS: atom_id res chain seq x y z
N MET A 1 -6.69 9.78 -0.49
CA MET A 1 -7.62 8.77 0.07
C MET A 1 -9.01 9.18 -0.37
N TYR A 2 -9.80 8.27 -0.92
CA TYR A 2 -11.08 8.62 -1.53
C TYR A 2 -12.20 8.43 -0.50
N LEU A 3 -12.39 9.41 0.40
CA LEU A 3 -13.55 9.41 1.29
C LEU A 3 -14.72 10.06 0.57
N ASN A 4 -15.82 9.32 0.41
CA ASN A 4 -17.09 9.85 -0.09
C ASN A 4 -17.02 10.45 -1.51
N GLY A 5 -16.35 9.78 -2.45
CA GLY A 5 -16.40 10.23 -3.84
C GLY A 5 -15.36 11.28 -4.24
N LYS A 6 -14.48 11.70 -3.32
CA LYS A 6 -13.63 12.88 -3.51
C LYS A 6 -12.15 12.61 -3.33
N ASP A 7 -11.35 13.20 -4.21
CA ASP A 7 -9.90 13.23 -4.06
C ASP A 7 -9.52 14.01 -2.80
N THR A 8 -8.79 13.35 -1.90
CA THR A 8 -8.34 13.94 -0.65
C THR A 8 -6.82 13.88 -0.55
N LEU A 9 -6.21 15.05 -0.34
CA LEU A 9 -4.81 15.18 0.07
C LEU A 9 -4.72 15.03 1.59
N ILE A 10 -3.81 14.16 2.03
CA ILE A 10 -3.59 13.89 3.45
C ILE A 10 -2.16 14.28 3.81
N SER A 11 -2.00 15.19 4.75
CA SER A 11 -0.70 15.54 5.35
C SER A 11 -0.59 14.90 6.74
N ILE A 12 0.08 13.75 6.80
CA ILE A 12 0.39 13.05 8.06
C ILE A 12 1.90 13.13 8.28
N LYS A 13 2.31 13.39 9.52
CA LYS A 13 3.72 13.32 9.95
C LYS A 13 4.32 11.97 9.57
N THR A 14 5.63 11.94 9.30
CA THR A 14 6.32 10.69 8.97
C THR A 14 6.10 9.63 10.06
N GLY A 15 5.76 8.41 9.65
CA GLY A 15 5.41 7.30 10.55
C GLY A 15 4.40 6.33 9.94
N ARG A 16 3.93 5.37 10.75
CA ARG A 16 3.02 4.28 10.32
C ARG A 16 1.61 4.75 9.91
N GLY A 17 1.24 5.99 10.23
CA GLY A 17 -0.10 6.53 9.99
C GLY A 17 -0.54 6.52 8.52
N LYS A 18 0.41 6.60 7.57
CA LYS A 18 0.09 6.52 6.13
C LYS A 18 -0.31 5.11 5.71
N ILE A 19 0.39 4.09 6.19
CA ILE A 19 0.15 2.68 5.83
C ILE A 19 -1.25 2.25 6.29
N LEU A 20 -1.62 2.64 7.51
CA LEU A 20 -2.95 2.39 8.06
C LEU A 20 -4.06 2.94 7.15
N CYS A 21 -3.88 4.13 6.57
CA CYS A 21 -4.87 4.71 5.66
C CYS A 21 -5.10 3.85 4.40
N TYR A 22 -4.05 3.32 3.78
CA TYR A 22 -4.20 2.47 2.58
C TYR A 22 -4.72 1.08 2.93
N VAL A 23 -4.34 0.53 4.09
CA VAL A 23 -4.84 -0.75 4.60
C VAL A 23 -6.34 -0.69 4.87
N ILE A 24 -6.77 0.30 5.65
CA ILE A 24 -8.20 0.51 5.96
C ILE A 24 -8.98 0.71 4.66
N TYR A 25 -8.42 1.46 3.71
CA TYR A 25 -9.05 1.64 2.41
C TYR A 25 -9.21 0.30 1.66
N THR A 26 -8.17 -0.54 1.63
CA THR A 26 -8.20 -1.87 0.98
C THR A 26 -9.20 -2.82 1.62
N LEU A 27 -9.47 -2.68 2.92
CA LEU A 27 -10.41 -3.54 3.65
C LEU A 27 -11.88 -3.08 3.52
N ILE A 28 -12.11 -1.78 3.35
CA ILE A 28 -13.47 -1.20 3.31
C ILE A 28 -14.02 -1.14 1.88
N PHE A 29 -13.17 -0.89 0.88
CA PHE A 29 -13.60 -0.70 -0.50
C PHE A 29 -13.30 -1.93 -1.34
N GLU A 30 -14.30 -2.39 -2.12
CA GLU A 30 -14.10 -3.45 -3.09
C GLU A 30 -13.18 -2.99 -4.24
N GLY A 31 -12.27 -3.87 -4.67
CA GLY A 31 -11.35 -3.61 -5.78
C GLY A 31 -9.88 -3.65 -5.37
N ILE A 32 -9.04 -2.95 -6.13
CA ILE A 32 -7.57 -2.93 -5.96
C ILE A 32 -7.13 -1.54 -5.48
N THR A 33 -6.39 -1.49 -4.37
CA THR A 33 -5.73 -0.27 -3.91
C THR A 33 -4.34 -0.16 -4.53
N ILE A 34 -4.10 0.91 -5.29
CA ILE A 34 -2.80 1.18 -5.89
C ILE A 34 -2.06 2.22 -5.03
N VAL A 35 -0.85 1.87 -4.59
CA VAL A 35 0.03 2.77 -3.81
C VAL A 35 1.31 3.02 -4.61
N VAL A 36 1.59 4.29 -4.92
CA VAL A 36 2.80 4.70 -5.63
C VAL A 36 3.84 5.16 -4.60
N SER A 37 4.97 4.47 -4.54
CA SER A 37 6.08 4.76 -3.64
C SER A 37 7.34 5.11 -4.47
N PRO A 38 8.08 6.18 -4.13
CA PRO A 38 9.24 6.61 -4.92
C PRO A 38 10.48 5.75 -4.72
N LEU A 39 10.56 4.99 -3.63
CA LEU A 39 11.75 4.23 -3.24
C LEU A 39 11.42 2.76 -3.05
N LYS A 40 12.24 1.87 -3.64
CA LYS A 40 12.12 0.43 -3.46
C LYS A 40 12.19 0.00 -1.98
N ALA A 41 13.11 0.60 -1.21
CA ALA A 41 13.22 0.30 0.23
C ALA A 41 11.90 0.53 0.98
N LEU A 42 11.20 1.63 0.64
CA LEU A 42 9.90 1.94 1.25
C LEU A 42 8.82 0.92 0.84
N MET A 43 8.87 0.42 -0.39
CA MET A 43 7.94 -0.62 -0.85
C MET A 43 8.15 -1.94 -0.12
N GLU A 44 9.40 -2.34 0.16
CA GLU A 44 9.71 -3.56 0.91
C GLU A 44 9.29 -3.45 2.38
N ASP A 45 9.42 -2.27 3.00
CA ASP A 45 8.92 -2.02 4.35
C ASP A 45 7.38 -2.13 4.41
N GLN A 46 6.69 -1.55 3.41
CA GLN A 46 5.23 -1.68 3.27
C GLN A 46 4.81 -3.14 3.06
N LYS A 47 5.50 -3.87 2.17
CA LYS A 47 5.25 -5.29 1.90
C LYS A 47 5.31 -6.11 3.19
N ARG A 48 6.35 -5.91 4.01
CA ARG A 48 6.53 -6.65 5.26
C ARG A 48 5.39 -6.42 6.24
N GLU A 49 4.96 -5.17 6.42
CA GLU A 49 3.83 -4.84 7.30
C GLU A 49 2.53 -5.46 6.80
N LEU A 50 2.27 -5.41 5.49
CA LEU A 50 1.05 -5.96 4.88
C LEU A 50 0.98 -7.49 4.96
N ILE A 51 2.09 -8.18 4.71
CA ILE A 51 2.17 -9.64 4.84
C ILE A 51 1.97 -10.07 6.30
N GLN A 52 2.53 -9.34 7.27
CA GLN A 52 2.29 -9.61 8.70
C GLN A 52 0.82 -9.47 9.09
N LEU A 53 0.07 -8.60 8.42
CA LEU A 53 -1.36 -8.42 8.61
C LEU A 53 -2.21 -9.42 7.79
N GLY A 54 -1.59 -10.32 7.02
CA GLY A 54 -2.28 -11.28 6.17
C GLY A 54 -2.94 -10.66 4.92
N ILE A 55 -2.53 -9.46 4.53
CA ILE A 55 -3.10 -8.74 3.39
C ILE A 55 -2.33 -9.10 2.11
N PRO A 56 -3.00 -9.57 1.05
CA PRO A 56 -2.36 -9.82 -0.24
C PRO A 56 -1.69 -8.57 -0.80
N TYR A 57 -0.44 -8.70 -1.26
CA TYR A 57 0.35 -7.59 -1.77
C TYR A 57 1.12 -7.96 -3.03
N VAL A 58 1.12 -7.08 -4.02
CA VAL A 58 1.91 -7.19 -5.26
C VAL A 58 2.65 -5.86 -5.48
N SER A 59 3.94 -5.94 -5.82
CA SER A 59 4.76 -4.79 -6.19
C SER A 59 5.32 -4.91 -7.60
N ILE A 60 5.40 -3.77 -8.30
CA ILE A 60 6.01 -3.65 -9.64
C ILE A 60 7.01 -2.50 -9.58
N TYR A 61 8.23 -2.73 -10.05
CA TYR A 61 9.26 -1.71 -10.24
C TYR A 61 10.17 -2.09 -11.41
N ALA A 62 11.07 -1.20 -11.82
CA ALA A 62 11.82 -1.33 -13.09
C ALA A 62 12.63 -2.63 -13.28
N ASN A 63 12.92 -3.39 -12.22
CA ASN A 63 13.68 -4.64 -12.28
C ASN A 63 12.96 -5.81 -11.59
N THR A 64 11.67 -6.03 -11.91
CA THR A 64 10.90 -7.11 -11.28
C THR A 64 10.80 -8.34 -12.19
N ILE A 65 11.53 -9.40 -11.83
CA ILE A 65 11.21 -10.79 -12.20
C ILE A 65 10.87 -11.51 -10.88
N GLN A 66 9.63 -11.43 -10.39
CA GLN A 66 9.10 -12.43 -9.44
C GLN A 66 7.60 -12.25 -9.22
N GLY A 67 6.80 -12.98 -10.00
CA GLY A 67 5.73 -13.75 -9.40
C GLY A 67 6.34 -15.07 -8.93
N ARG A 68 6.46 -15.26 -7.63
CA ARG A 68 6.51 -16.62 -7.06
C ARG A 68 5.80 -16.58 -5.72
N SER A 69 4.63 -17.21 -5.74
CA SER A 69 3.87 -17.66 -4.60
C SER A 69 4.78 -18.49 -3.70
N GLU A 70 4.97 -18.04 -2.46
CA GLU A 70 4.98 -18.86 -1.25
C GLU A 70 4.23 -18.08 -0.17
#